data_AF-A0A646IKF6-F1
#
_entry.id   AF-A0A646IKF6-F1
#
_cell.length_a   1.000
_cell.length_b   1.000
_cell.length_c   1.000
_cell.angle_alpha   90.00
_cell.angle_beta   90.00
_cell.angle_gamma   90.00
#
_symmetry.space_group_name_H-M   'P 1'
#
loop_
_entity.id
_entity.type
_entity.pdbx_description
1 polymer ?
#
loop_
_entity_poly.entity_id
_entity_poly.type
_entity_poly.pdbx_seq_one_letter_code
_entity_poly.pdbx_strand_id
1 'polypeptide(L)'
;VDALGGAPGLYSARYAGHPTNAAANNAKLLDAMAGVPDGKRSARFYAVIVLLRHATDPQPLICEGRWEGQIIRELRGTNGFGYNPVFLDTTHGLTAAEMEPALKNAISHRAIALQQLKQQLATLY
;
A
#
# COMPACT_ATOMS: atom_id res chain seq x y z
N VAL A 1 2.55 -4.31 8.00
CA VAL A 1 3.87 -3.97 8.56
C VAL A 1 4.38 -5.18 9.31
N ASP A 2 5.59 -5.65 9.02
CA ASP A 2 6.04 -6.98 9.47
C ASP A 2 6.22 -7.04 10.98
N ALA A 3 6.83 -6.02 11.58
CA ALA A 3 6.98 -5.90 13.04
C ALA A 3 5.65 -5.85 13.81
N LEU A 4 4.54 -5.52 13.14
CA LEU A 4 3.20 -5.47 13.74
C LEU A 4 2.33 -6.67 13.31
N GLY A 5 2.95 -7.77 12.88
CA GLY A 5 2.21 -8.98 12.47
C GLY A 5 1.26 -8.74 11.29
N GLY A 6 1.58 -7.79 10.41
CA GLY A 6 0.74 -7.44 9.27
C GLY A 6 -0.21 -6.26 9.50
N ALA A 7 -0.38 -5.76 10.73
CA ALA A 7 -1.17 -4.55 10.98
C ALA A 7 -0.62 -3.33 10.21
N PRO A 8 -1.47 -2.35 9.84
CA PRO A 8 -2.92 -2.29 10.07
C PRO A 8 -3.76 -3.22 9.17
N GLY A 9 -3.19 -3.78 8.09
CA GLY A 9 -3.83 -4.78 7.24
C GLY A 9 -5.21 -4.36 6.71
N LEU A 10 -6.21 -5.24 6.81
CA LEU A 10 -7.60 -4.99 6.43
C LEU A 10 -8.21 -3.74 7.09
N TYR A 11 -7.68 -3.35 8.26
CA TYR A 11 -8.17 -2.20 9.03
C TYR A 11 -7.48 -0.88 8.66
N SER A 12 -6.63 -0.86 7.62
CA SER A 12 -5.85 0.32 7.19
C SER A 12 -6.64 1.64 7.14
N ALA A 13 -7.85 1.62 6.57
CA ALA A 13 -8.67 2.84 6.47
C ALA A 13 -9.17 3.36 7.83
N ARG A 14 -9.34 2.47 8.81
CA ARG A 14 -9.95 2.71 10.13
C ARG A 14 -9.02 2.34 11.28
N TYR A 15 -7.71 2.41 11.06
CA TYR A 15 -6.73 1.94 12.04
C TYR A 15 -6.84 2.69 13.37
N ALA A 16 -7.12 3.98 13.32
CA ALA A 16 -7.39 4.85 14.46
C ALA A 16 -8.88 4.93 14.86
N GLY A 17 -9.74 4.05 14.33
CA GLY A 17 -11.17 4.01 14.64
C GLY A 17 -12.04 4.84 13.69
N HIS A 18 -13.27 5.11 14.14
CA HIS A 18 -14.26 5.92 13.42
C HIS A 18 -14.50 7.25 14.15
N PRO A 19 -14.69 8.38 13.42
CA PRO A 19 -14.59 8.50 11.96
C PRO A 19 -13.16 8.30 11.44
N THR A 20 -13.02 7.89 10.18
CA THR A 20 -11.70 7.61 9.58
C THR A 20 -10.90 8.90 9.39
N ASN A 21 -9.65 8.93 9.84
CA ASN A 21 -8.76 10.10 9.72
C ASN A 21 -7.33 9.66 9.37
N ALA A 22 -6.80 10.12 8.24
CA ALA A 22 -5.47 9.74 7.77
C ALA A 22 -4.33 10.21 8.70
N ALA A 23 -4.43 11.41 9.27
CA ALA A 23 -3.43 11.92 10.22
C ALA A 23 -3.43 11.07 11.50
N ALA A 24 -4.60 10.74 12.04
CA ALA A 24 -4.73 9.86 13.21
C ALA A 24 -4.20 8.44 12.92
N ASN A 25 -4.47 7.90 11.73
CA ASN A 25 -3.95 6.61 11.29
C ASN A 25 -2.42 6.60 11.21
N ASN A 26 -1.81 7.65 10.65
CA ASN A 26 -0.35 7.78 10.59
C ASN A 26 0.25 7.93 11.99
N ALA A 27 -0.32 8.79 12.84
CA ALA A 27 0.14 8.98 14.21
C ALA A 27 0.13 7.65 15.00
N LYS A 28 -0.98 6.91 14.94
CA LYS A 28 -1.10 5.59 15.58
C LYS A 28 -0.08 4.57 15.04
N LEU A 29 0.20 4.61 13.73
CA LEU A 29 1.20 3.73 13.13
C LEU A 29 2.61 4.08 13.60
N LEU A 30 2.96 5.35 13.61
CA LEU A 30 4.28 5.82 14.06
C LEU A 30 4.49 5.50 15.55
N ASP A 31 3.48 5.70 16.39
CA ASP A 31 3.49 5.34 17.81
C ASP A 31 3.70 3.83 18.02
N ALA A 32 2.91 2.99 17.33
CA ALA A 32 3.08 1.54 17.37
C ALA A 32 4.46 1.07 16.88
N MET A 33 5.13 1.87 16.05
CA MET A 33 6.45 1.58 15.51
C MET A 33 7.59 2.27 16.28
N ALA A 34 7.33 3.05 17.33
CA ALA A 34 8.34 3.89 17.99
C ALA A 34 9.55 3.08 18.49
N GLY A 35 9.29 1.93 19.12
CA GLY A 35 10.32 1.01 19.64
C GLY A 35 10.91 0.03 18.62
N VAL A 36 10.46 0.03 17.37
CA VAL A 36 10.97 -0.90 16.36
C VAL A 36 12.31 -0.39 15.81
N PRO A 37 13.41 -1.15 15.92
CA PRO A 37 14.73 -0.71 15.48
C PRO A 37 14.79 -0.56 13.96
N ASP A 38 15.72 0.25 13.50
CA ASP A 38 16.03 0.37 12.08
C ASP A 38 16.44 -1.01 11.53
N GLY A 39 16.05 -1.31 10.28
CA GLY A 39 16.19 -2.65 9.68
C GLY A 39 15.07 -3.65 10.01
N LYS A 40 14.20 -3.38 11.00
CA LYS A 40 13.00 -4.21 11.29
C LYS A 40 11.68 -3.52 10.93
N ARG A 41 11.73 -2.47 10.11
CA ARG A 41 10.60 -1.59 9.79
C ARG A 41 9.96 -1.91 8.43
N SER A 42 10.17 -3.13 7.91
CA SER A 42 9.63 -3.53 6.61
C SER A 42 8.10 -3.50 6.58
N ALA A 43 7.58 -3.01 5.46
CA ALA A 43 6.16 -2.91 5.21
C ALA A 43 5.90 -3.05 3.72
N ARG A 44 4.65 -3.35 3.38
CA ARG A 44 4.20 -3.40 2.01
C ARG A 44 2.81 -2.81 1.88
N PHE A 45 2.59 -2.06 0.82
CA PHE A 45 1.24 -1.83 0.33
C PHE A 45 0.79 -3.03 -0.49
N TYR A 46 -0.51 -3.32 -0.44
CA TYR A 46 -1.12 -4.46 -1.11
C TYR A 46 -2.37 -4.02 -1.88
N ALA A 47 -2.50 -4.45 -3.14
CA ALA A 47 -3.72 -4.32 -3.92
C ALA A 47 -4.13 -5.69 -4.42
N VAL A 48 -5.41 -6.03 -4.24
CA VAL A 48 -6.05 -7.15 -4.94
C VAL A 48 -7.13 -6.56 -5.84
N ILE A 49 -7.05 -6.87 -7.13
CA ILE A 49 -8.09 -6.56 -8.09
C ILE A 49 -8.74 -7.87 -8.49
N VAL A 50 -10.07 -7.93 -8.39
CA VAL A 50 -10.87 -9.09 -8.77
C VAL A 50 -11.80 -8.68 -9.90
N LEU A 51 -11.73 -9.37 -11.03
CA LEU A 51 -12.65 -9.18 -12.15
C LEU A 51 -13.56 -10.41 -12.27
N LEU A 52 -14.87 -10.16 -12.19
CA LEU A 52 -15.90 -11.14 -12.48
C LEU A 52 -16.55 -10.80 -13.82
N ARG A 53 -16.77 -11.81 -14.69
CA ARG A 53 -17.53 -11.64 -15.93
C ARG A 53 -19.04 -11.47 -15.67
N HIS A 54 -19.52 -12.11 -14.61
CA HIS A 54 -20.89 -12.04 -14.11
C HIS A 54 -20.89 -12.36 -12.61
N ALA A 55 -22.00 -12.08 -11.90
CA ALA A 55 -22.07 -12.20 -10.44
C ALA A 55 -21.78 -13.62 -9.89
N THR A 56 -21.95 -14.64 -10.73
CA THR A 56 -21.76 -16.07 -10.39
C THR A 56 -20.54 -16.69 -11.09
N ASP A 57 -19.59 -15.87 -11.55
CA ASP A 57 -18.38 -16.36 -12.23
C ASP A 57 -17.60 -17.32 -11.32
N PRO A 58 -17.48 -18.63 -11.67
CA PRO A 58 -16.80 -19.60 -10.83
C PRO A 58 -15.28 -19.45 -10.89
N GLN A 59 -14.76 -18.63 -11.82
CA GLN A 59 -13.33 -18.46 -12.05
C GLN A 59 -13.01 -16.97 -12.30
N PRO A 60 -13.11 -16.12 -11.26
CA PRO A 60 -12.74 -14.72 -11.39
C PRO A 60 -11.24 -14.58 -11.65
N LEU A 61 -10.87 -13.52 -12.39
CA LEU A 61 -9.47 -13.14 -12.46
C LEU A 61 -9.09 -12.43 -11.16
N ILE A 62 -8.01 -12.87 -10.54
CA ILE A 62 -7.47 -12.28 -9.32
C ILE A 62 -6.05 -11.81 -9.64
N CYS A 63 -5.80 -10.52 -9.46
CA CYS A 63 -4.51 -9.88 -9.70
C CYS A 63 -4.03 -9.19 -8.44
N GLU A 64 -2.78 -9.43 -8.07
CA GLU A 64 -2.22 -9.00 -6.80
C GLU A 64 -0.96 -8.17 -7.01
N GLY A 65 -0.97 -6.96 -6.49
CA GLY A 65 0.19 -6.08 -6.49
C GLY A 65 0.72 -5.86 -5.09
N ARG A 66 2.03 -5.98 -4.95
CA ARG A 66 2.75 -5.76 -3.69
C ARG A 66 3.82 -4.72 -3.94
N TRP A 67 3.86 -3.71 -3.09
CA TRP A 67 4.89 -2.69 -3.13
C TRP A 67 5.64 -2.71 -1.81
N GLU A 68 6.84 -3.28 -1.83
CA GLU A 68 7.71 -3.40 -0.66
C GLU A 68 8.38 -2.07 -0.33
N GLY A 69 8.56 -1.81 0.96
CA GLY A 69 9.18 -0.60 1.46
C GLY A 69 9.38 -0.65 2.97
N GLN A 70 9.54 0.51 3.58
CA GLN A 70 9.79 0.64 5.01
C GLN A 70 8.94 1.76 5.63
N ILE A 71 8.59 1.62 6.90
CA ILE A 71 7.95 2.70 7.67
C ILE A 71 9.03 3.61 8.23
N ILE A 72 9.05 4.88 7.83
CA ILE A 72 9.98 5.87 8.39
C ILE A 72 9.49 6.41 9.73
N ARG A 73 10.29 7.25 10.38
CA ARG A 73 10.02 7.75 11.74
C ARG A 73 9.13 8.99 11.77
N GLU A 74 9.12 9.74 10.68
CA GLU A 74 8.44 11.03 10.57
C GLU A 74 7.75 11.14 9.21
N LEU A 75 6.77 12.02 9.09
CA LEU A 75 6.08 12.26 7.82
C LEU A 75 7.01 13.01 6.85
N ARG A 76 7.08 12.57 5.59
CA ARG A 76 7.73 13.32 4.51
C ARG A 76 6.84 13.37 3.28
N GLY A 77 6.87 14.50 2.57
CA GLY A 77 6.07 14.73 1.38
C GLY A 77 4.58 15.00 1.65
N THR A 78 3.89 15.48 0.63
CA THR A 78 2.49 15.93 0.71
C THR A 78 1.59 15.32 -0.36
N ASN A 79 2.16 14.61 -1.34
CA ASN A 79 1.39 14.00 -2.43
C ASN A 79 0.67 12.73 -1.96
N GLY A 80 -0.40 12.37 -2.67
CA GLY A 80 -1.14 11.13 -2.41
C GLY A 80 -2.01 11.20 -1.15
N PHE A 81 -2.15 10.08 -0.44
CA PHE A 81 -3.10 9.93 0.65
C PHE A 81 -2.71 8.80 1.60
N GLY A 82 -3.44 8.67 2.72
CA GLY A 82 -3.29 7.55 3.65
C GLY A 82 -1.87 7.50 4.25
N TYR A 83 -1.22 6.35 4.15
CA TYR A 83 0.12 6.12 4.72
C TYR A 83 1.28 6.52 3.79
N ASN A 84 0.98 7.16 2.66
CA ASN A 84 1.99 7.62 1.71
C ASN A 84 3.16 8.39 2.36
N PRO A 85 2.94 9.31 3.33
CA PRO A 85 4.03 10.10 3.91
C PRO A 85 4.94 9.33 4.87
N VAL A 86 4.56 8.12 5.31
CA VAL A 86 5.38 7.27 6.19
C VAL A 86 5.92 6.03 5.48
N PHE A 87 5.49 5.77 4.25
CA PHE A 87 5.93 4.61 3.46
C PHE A 87 7.07 5.02 2.54
N LEU A 88 8.28 4.55 2.83
CA LEU A 88 9.49 4.75 2.05
C LEU A 88 9.69 3.61 1.05
N ASP A 89 9.79 3.97 -0.23
CA ASP A 89 10.33 3.09 -1.26
C ASP A 89 11.86 3.11 -1.17
N THR A 90 12.46 1.96 -0.84
CA THR A 90 13.91 1.87 -0.64
C THR A 90 14.71 1.92 -1.95
N THR A 91 14.07 1.66 -3.09
CA THR A 91 14.72 1.71 -4.41
C THR A 91 14.94 3.15 -4.86
N HIS A 92 13.98 4.04 -4.59
CA HIS A 92 14.03 5.44 -4.98
C HIS A 92 14.50 6.36 -3.85
N GLY A 93 14.50 5.89 -2.59
CA GLY A 93 14.85 6.71 -1.43
C GLY A 93 13.79 7.76 -1.07
N LEU A 94 12.61 7.69 -1.70
CA LEU A 94 11.49 8.62 -1.53
C LEU A 94 10.33 7.95 -0.82
N THR A 95 9.65 8.69 0.03
CA THR A 95 8.31 8.26 0.45
C THR A 95 7.34 8.33 -0.72
N ALA A 96 6.28 7.54 -0.65
CA ALA A 96 5.23 7.60 -1.66
C ALA A 96 4.51 8.96 -1.71
N ALA A 97 4.67 9.83 -0.70
CA ALA A 97 4.18 11.21 -0.74
C ALA A 97 5.19 12.24 -1.26
N GLU A 98 6.47 11.88 -1.36
CA GLU A 98 7.51 12.69 -2.02
C GLU A 98 7.54 12.42 -3.54
N MET A 99 6.99 11.28 -3.98
CA MET A 99 6.94 10.93 -5.40
C MET A 99 5.95 11.81 -6.18
N GLU A 100 6.35 12.16 -7.40
CA GLU A 100 5.42 12.68 -8.41
C GLU A 100 4.31 11.65 -8.70
N PRO A 101 3.06 12.10 -8.92
CA PRO A 101 1.95 11.19 -9.18
C PRO A 101 2.18 10.22 -10.33
N ALA A 102 2.83 10.68 -11.41
CA ALA A 102 3.14 9.85 -12.57
C ALA A 102 4.07 8.67 -12.22
N LEU A 103 5.13 8.93 -11.44
CA LEU A 103 6.06 7.88 -11.00
C LEU A 103 5.34 6.87 -10.09
N LYS A 104 4.62 7.34 -9.07
CA LYS A 104 3.85 6.47 -8.16
C LYS A 104 2.86 5.58 -8.92
N ASN A 105 2.17 6.15 -9.92
CA ASN A 105 1.20 5.42 -10.75
C ASN A 105 1.84 4.38 -11.67
N ALA A 106 3.15 4.43 -11.89
CA ALA A 106 3.88 3.43 -12.66
C ALA A 106 4.38 2.25 -11.81
N ILE A 107 4.70 2.47 -10.53
CA ILE A 107 5.41 1.48 -9.69
C ILE A 107 4.62 0.95 -8.50
N SER A 108 3.53 1.60 -8.11
CA SER A 108 2.82 1.22 -6.88
C SER A 108 2.16 -0.16 -6.95
N HIS A 109 1.78 -0.70 -5.79
CA HIS A 109 0.97 -1.91 -5.66
C HIS A 109 -0.27 -1.92 -6.58
N ARG A 110 -0.95 -0.78 -6.76
CA ARG A 110 -2.07 -0.66 -7.70
C ARG A 110 -1.63 -0.79 -9.16
N ALA A 111 -0.49 -0.18 -9.52
CA ALA A 111 0.06 -0.25 -10.86
C ALA A 111 0.40 -1.71 -11.23
N ILE A 112 1.07 -2.42 -10.31
CA ILE A 112 1.44 -3.82 -10.46
C ILE A 112 0.19 -4.69 -10.65
N ALA A 113 -0.84 -4.53 -9.80
CA ALA A 113 -2.09 -5.28 -9.93
C ALA A 113 -2.82 -5.00 -11.27
N LEU A 114 -2.82 -3.75 -11.73
CA LEU A 114 -3.44 -3.36 -13.01
C LEU A 114 -2.65 -3.90 -14.21
N GLN A 115 -1.33 -3.92 -14.14
CA GLN A 115 -0.48 -4.49 -15.19
C GLN A 115 -0.72 -6.00 -15.32
N GLN A 116 -0.81 -6.72 -14.20
CA GLN A 116 -1.19 -8.13 -14.19
C GLN A 116 -2.58 -8.35 -14.81
N LEU A 117 -3.57 -7.52 -14.45
CA LEU A 117 -4.90 -7.61 -15.03
C LEU A 117 -4.86 -7.39 -16.55
N LYS A 118 -4.15 -6.36 -17.01
CA LYS A 118 -3.97 -6.08 -18.45
C LYS A 118 -3.37 -7.28 -19.17
N GLN A 119 -2.36 -7.93 -18.58
CA GLN A 119 -1.73 -9.11 -19.15
C GLN A 119 -2.71 -10.30 -19.23
N GLN A 120 -3.45 -10.59 -18.16
CA GLN A 120 -4.42 -11.69 -18.15
C GLN A 120 -5.56 -11.44 -19.16
N LEU A 121 -6.04 -10.20 -19.28
CA LEU A 121 -7.05 -9.84 -20.29
C LEU A 121 -6.55 -10.05 -21.71
N ALA A 122 -5.28 -9.71 -21.99
CA ALA A 122 -4.67 -9.92 -23.31
C ALA A 122 -4.43 -11.39 -23.66
N THR A 123 -4.54 -12.31 -22.71
CA THR A 123 -4.46 -13.76 -22.97
C THR A 123 -5.82 -14.41 -23.20
N LEU A 124 -6.91 -13.69 -22.92
CA LEU A 124 -8.29 -14.19 -23.06
C LEU A 124 -8.93 -13.80 -24.41
N TYR A 125 -8.29 -12.91 -25.16
CA TYR A 125 -8.69 -12.41 -26.48
C TYR A 125 -7.49 -12.41 -27.41
#